data_AF-A0A2T5IQ84-F1
#
_entry.id   AF-A0A2T5IQ84-F1
#
_cell.length_a   1.000
_cell.length_b   1.000
_cell.length_c   1.000
_cell.angle_alpha   90.00
_cell.angle_beta   90.00
_cell.angle_gamma   90.00
#
_symmetry.space_group_name_H-M   'P 1'
#
loop_
_entity.id
_entity.type
_entity.pdbx_description
1 polymer ?
#
loop_
_entity_poly.entity_id
_entity_poly.type
_entity_poly.pdbx_seq_one_letter_code
_entity_poly.pdbx_strand_id
1 'polypeptide(L)'
;MEIVLIVLLLAVMIAISRKKDRPKRHNGYNRYRRTAYHDASGNSVFDTLFDTGNFGEFLTYSCLENLGEAHKLLANVYLPKSDGTTTEIDLIMISATGIYVFESKNYSGWIFGDENSRYWKQTFRGGRHFQFYNPIWQNKKHISVLKQHLGLGDEVFRSYVVFSEHCVLKKLLVHSPEVKVMSRDDLMDEMMEDMERLPEIFSPLEIEQLFVELSRYTRADGKTKQAHIDAMEWKKL
;
A
#
# COMPACT_ATOMS: atom_id res chain seq x y z
N MET A 1 -35.67 -0.86 35.68
CA MET A 1 -34.29 -1.19 36.11
C MET A 1 -33.76 -2.44 35.41
N GLU A 2 -34.55 -3.51 35.29
CA GLU A 2 -34.12 -4.77 34.64
C GLU A 2 -33.77 -4.62 33.14
N ILE A 3 -34.57 -3.89 32.36
CA ILE A 3 -34.33 -3.71 30.90
C ILE A 3 -32.99 -2.98 30.63
N VAL A 4 -32.65 -1.98 31.46
CA VAL A 4 -31.39 -1.23 31.32
C VAL A 4 -30.18 -2.11 31.62
N LEU A 5 -30.31 -3.03 32.60
CA LEU A 5 -29.26 -3.99 32.93
C LEU A 5 -29.00 -4.99 31.79
N ILE A 6 -30.07 -5.46 31.13
CA ILE A 6 -29.99 -6.40 30.00
C ILE A 6 -29.32 -5.76 28.79
N VAL A 7 -29.66 -4.49 28.47
CA VAL A 7 -29.03 -3.76 27.36
C VAL A 7 -27.55 -3.49 27.62
N LEU A 8 -27.17 -3.15 28.86
CA LEU A 8 -25.77 -2.98 29.25
C LEU A 8 -24.99 -4.30 29.18
N LEU A 9 -25.58 -5.41 29.63
CA LEU A 9 -24.96 -6.74 29.53
C LEU A 9 -24.77 -7.18 28.08
N LEU A 10 -25.75 -6.94 27.20
CA LEU A 10 -25.64 -7.20 25.77
C LEU A 10 -24.57 -6.32 25.11
N ALA A 11 -24.51 -5.03 25.44
CA ALA A 11 -23.49 -4.13 24.92
C ALA A 11 -22.07 -4.55 25.38
N VAL A 12 -21.92 -5.01 26.62
CA VAL A 12 -20.66 -5.54 27.16
C VAL A 12 -20.30 -6.86 26.49
N MET A 13 -21.25 -7.76 26.25
CA MET A 13 -21.01 -9.02 25.53
C MET A 13 -20.61 -8.79 24.07
N ILE A 14 -21.22 -7.82 23.38
CA ILE A 14 -20.83 -7.40 22.02
C ILE A 14 -19.44 -6.76 22.03
N ALA A 15 -19.11 -5.95 23.04
CA ALA A 15 -17.79 -5.35 23.20
C ALA A 15 -16.70 -6.40 23.53
N ILE A 16 -17.02 -7.45 24.28
CA ILE A 16 -16.12 -8.58 24.59
C ILE A 16 -15.95 -9.47 23.35
N SER A 17 -17.00 -9.69 22.56
CA SER A 17 -16.94 -10.41 21.28
C SER A 17 -16.10 -9.68 20.21
N ARG A 18 -15.97 -8.35 20.32
CA ARG A 18 -15.10 -7.53 19.45
C ARG A 18 -13.60 -7.55 19.79
N LYS A 19 -13.15 -8.33 20.79
CA LYS A 19 -11.72 -8.65 20.89
C LYS A 19 -11.36 -9.67 19.81
N LYS A 20 -11.10 -9.16 18.59
CA LYS A 20 -10.48 -9.88 17.47
C LYS A 20 -9.22 -10.57 18.02
N ASP A 21 -9.25 -11.90 18.10
CA ASP A 21 -8.06 -12.69 18.46
C ASP A 21 -6.93 -12.26 17.53
N ARG A 22 -5.86 -11.71 18.10
CA ARG A 22 -4.70 -11.31 17.29
C ARG A 22 -4.10 -12.59 16.71
N PRO A 23 -3.98 -12.73 15.37
CA PRO A 23 -3.40 -13.92 14.79
C PRO A 23 -1.98 -14.11 15.33
N LYS A 24 -1.67 -15.33 15.77
CA LYS A 24 -0.32 -15.70 16.23
C LYS A 24 0.69 -15.27 15.16
N ARG A 25 1.76 -14.55 15.55
CA ARG A 25 2.85 -14.14 14.65
C ARG A 25 3.41 -15.40 13.97
N HIS A 26 3.05 -15.61 12.71
CA HIS A 26 3.62 -16.68 11.90
C HIS A 26 5.06 -16.29 11.55
N ASN A 27 5.96 -17.27 11.52
CA ASN A 27 7.35 -17.08 11.09
C ASN A 27 7.37 -16.42 9.70
N GLY A 28 8.02 -15.26 9.56
CA GLY A 28 8.06 -14.47 8.31
C GLY A 28 8.53 -15.29 7.11
N TYR A 29 9.46 -16.22 7.32
CA TYR A 29 9.91 -17.18 6.31
C TYR A 29 8.79 -18.09 5.78
N ASN A 30 7.97 -18.65 6.69
CA ASN A 30 6.86 -19.54 6.33
C ASN A 30 5.74 -18.78 5.63
N ARG A 31 5.54 -17.51 5.96
CA ARG A 31 4.59 -16.64 5.26
C ARG A 31 5.11 -16.34 3.85
N TYR A 32 6.37 -15.93 3.71
CA TYR A 32 6.97 -15.59 2.42
C TYR A 32 6.89 -16.73 1.41
N ARG A 33 7.21 -17.96 1.83
CA ARG A 33 7.15 -19.14 0.95
C ARG A 33 5.75 -19.52 0.46
N ARG A 34 4.70 -18.93 1.03
CA ARG A 34 3.31 -19.23 0.71
C ARG A 34 2.64 -18.16 -0.15
N THR A 35 3.31 -17.03 -0.37
CA THR A 35 2.78 -15.96 -1.21
C THR A 35 3.48 -15.96 -2.57
N ALA A 36 2.82 -15.38 -3.57
CA ALA A 36 3.39 -15.12 -4.89
C ALA A 36 4.33 -13.90 -4.90
N TYR A 37 4.69 -13.32 -3.74
CA TYR A 37 5.51 -12.12 -3.65
C TYR A 37 6.92 -12.32 -4.24
N HIS A 38 7.52 -13.51 -4.08
CA HIS A 38 8.81 -13.82 -4.73
C HIS A 38 8.71 -13.65 -6.25
N ASP A 39 7.66 -14.19 -6.85
CA ASP A 39 7.48 -14.18 -8.31
C ASP A 39 7.11 -12.78 -8.81
N ALA A 40 6.32 -12.03 -8.03
CA ALA A 40 5.91 -10.67 -8.35
C ALA A 40 7.07 -9.65 -8.23
N SER A 41 7.83 -9.68 -7.13
CA SER A 41 8.87 -8.68 -6.83
C SER A 41 10.24 -9.03 -7.41
N GLY A 42 10.52 -10.32 -7.61
CA GLY A 42 11.85 -10.85 -7.90
C GLY A 42 12.85 -10.73 -6.73
N ASN A 43 12.42 -10.26 -5.55
CA ASN A 43 13.27 -10.16 -4.37
C ASN A 43 13.52 -11.55 -3.78
N SER A 44 14.74 -11.83 -3.31
CA SER A 44 15.01 -13.10 -2.63
C SER A 44 14.37 -13.14 -1.24
N VAL A 45 14.21 -14.34 -0.69
CA VAL A 45 13.77 -14.55 0.71
C VAL A 45 14.65 -13.76 1.68
N PHE A 46 15.97 -13.74 1.44
CA PHE A 46 16.92 -13.05 2.30
C PHE A 46 16.72 -11.53 2.20
N ASP A 47 16.73 -10.98 0.99
CA ASP A 47 16.54 -9.53 0.78
C ASP A 47 15.21 -9.05 1.38
N THR A 48 14.17 -9.87 1.30
CA THR A 48 12.84 -9.52 1.82
C THR A 48 12.78 -9.54 3.35
N LEU A 49 13.51 -10.44 4.01
CA LEU A 49 13.47 -10.57 5.47
C LEU A 49 14.46 -9.64 6.18
N PHE A 50 15.53 -9.22 5.51
CA PHE A 50 16.59 -8.39 6.08
C PHE A 50 16.56 -6.93 5.64
N ASP A 51 15.88 -6.58 4.54
CA ASP A 51 15.58 -5.19 4.20
C ASP A 51 14.22 -4.78 4.77
N THR A 52 14.22 -3.72 5.59
CA THR A 52 13.00 -3.28 6.27
C THR A 52 11.96 -2.68 5.31
N GLY A 53 12.36 -2.12 4.18
CA GLY A 53 11.45 -1.63 3.14
C GLY A 53 10.75 -2.79 2.46
N ASN A 54 11.53 -3.72 1.88
CA ASN A 54 11.02 -4.92 1.22
C ASN A 54 10.13 -5.75 2.16
N PHE A 55 10.51 -5.88 3.44
CA PHE A 55 9.68 -6.59 4.41
C PHE A 55 8.31 -5.93 4.59
N GLY A 56 8.27 -4.60 4.62
CA GLY A 56 7.02 -3.84 4.74
C GLY A 56 6.12 -4.01 3.53
N GLU A 57 6.68 -3.94 2.32
CA GLU A 57 5.98 -4.21 1.05
C GLU A 57 5.45 -5.65 0.99
N PHE A 58 6.28 -6.62 1.34
CA PHE A 58 5.89 -8.03 1.44
C PHE A 58 4.70 -8.24 2.36
N LEU A 59 4.68 -7.58 3.53
CA LEU A 59 3.56 -7.67 4.46
C LEU A 59 2.28 -7.04 3.89
N THR A 60 2.39 -5.92 3.20
CA THR A 60 1.25 -5.30 2.50
C THR A 60 0.76 -6.20 1.37
N TYR A 61 1.63 -6.72 0.50
CA TYR A 61 1.29 -7.68 -0.54
C TYR A 61 0.58 -8.91 0.03
N SER A 62 1.11 -9.50 1.10
CA SER A 62 0.52 -10.66 1.76
C SER A 62 -0.89 -10.38 2.28
N CYS A 63 -1.16 -9.14 2.70
CA CYS A 63 -2.49 -8.72 3.12
C CYS A 63 -3.44 -8.73 1.93
N LEU A 64 -3.03 -8.12 0.80
CA LEU A 64 -3.84 -8.02 -0.41
C LEU A 64 -4.11 -9.38 -1.05
N GLU A 65 -3.11 -10.27 -1.10
CA GLU A 65 -3.27 -11.61 -1.69
C GLU A 65 -4.38 -12.42 -0.99
N ASN A 66 -4.62 -12.14 0.29
CA ASN A 66 -5.64 -12.79 1.10
C ASN A 66 -6.97 -12.02 1.15
N LEU A 67 -7.19 -11.03 0.28
CA LEU A 67 -8.41 -10.21 0.25
C LEU A 67 -9.67 -11.03 -0.09
N GLY A 68 -9.52 -12.19 -0.74
CA GLY A 68 -10.62 -13.10 -1.10
C GLY A 68 -11.40 -12.71 -2.35
N GLU A 69 -11.30 -11.46 -2.78
CA GLU A 69 -11.89 -10.95 -4.03
C GLU A 69 -11.00 -11.22 -5.25
N ALA A 70 -11.58 -11.25 -6.45
CA ALA A 70 -10.82 -11.45 -7.69
C ALA A 70 -9.97 -10.21 -8.02
N HIS A 71 -8.65 -10.36 -7.98
CA HIS A 71 -7.71 -9.28 -8.27
C HIS A 71 -6.36 -9.82 -8.78
N LYS A 72 -5.52 -8.91 -9.29
CA LYS A 72 -4.13 -9.17 -9.69
C LYS A 72 -3.20 -8.24 -8.94
N LEU A 73 -2.01 -8.73 -8.59
CA LEU A 73 -0.99 -7.98 -7.87
C LEU A 73 0.31 -7.92 -8.67
N LEU A 74 0.93 -6.75 -8.66
CA LEU A 74 2.25 -6.49 -9.25
C LEU A 74 3.10 -5.75 -8.21
N ALA A 75 4.36 -6.12 -8.06
CA ALA A 75 5.29 -5.47 -7.16
C ALA A 75 6.51 -4.95 -7.93
N ASN A 76 7.13 -3.87 -7.45
CA ASN A 76 8.35 -3.29 -8.00
C ASN A 76 8.25 -3.04 -9.52
N VAL A 77 7.23 -2.26 -9.92
CA VAL A 77 6.96 -1.93 -11.32
C VAL A 77 7.78 -0.70 -11.71
N TYR A 78 8.69 -0.84 -12.67
CA TYR A 78 9.57 0.23 -13.15
C TYR A 78 9.05 0.82 -14.46
N LEU A 79 8.22 1.86 -14.39
CA LEU A 79 7.68 2.50 -15.58
C LEU A 79 8.61 3.60 -16.11
N PRO A 80 8.84 3.65 -17.43
CA PRO A 80 9.58 4.75 -18.05
C PRO A 80 8.76 6.04 -17.99
N LYS A 81 9.44 7.16 -17.76
CA LYS A 81 8.87 8.51 -17.83
C LYS A 81 9.28 9.19 -19.13
N SER A 82 8.56 10.26 -19.48
CA SER A 82 8.85 11.09 -20.64
C SER A 82 10.22 11.76 -20.60
N ASP A 83 10.80 11.96 -19.41
CA ASP A 83 12.14 12.53 -19.21
C ASP A 83 13.28 11.50 -19.40
N GLY A 84 12.97 10.26 -19.81
CA GLY A 84 13.93 9.18 -20.02
C GLY A 84 14.38 8.46 -18.75
N THR A 85 13.94 8.90 -17.57
CA THR A 85 14.18 8.19 -16.30
C THR A 85 13.01 7.27 -15.94
N THR A 86 13.15 6.43 -14.92
CA THR A 86 12.09 5.51 -14.48
C THR A 86 11.45 5.95 -13.16
N THR A 87 10.21 5.52 -12.94
CA THR A 87 9.56 5.55 -11.62
C THR A 87 9.36 4.12 -11.15
N GLU A 88 9.69 3.84 -9.90
CA GLU A 88 9.36 2.58 -9.23
C GLU A 88 8.02 2.74 -8.54
N ILE A 89 7.14 1.74 -8.66
CA ILE A 89 5.87 1.66 -7.96
C ILE A 89 5.90 0.39 -7.12
N ASP A 90 5.88 0.55 -5.79
CA ASP A 90 6.06 -0.55 -4.83
C ASP A 90 5.08 -1.68 -5.10
N LEU A 91 3.79 -1.36 -5.20
CA LEU A 91 2.72 -2.34 -5.33
C LEU A 91 1.50 -1.76 -6.07
N ILE A 92 0.99 -2.52 -7.02
CA ILE A 92 -0.23 -2.23 -7.77
C ILE A 92 -1.18 -3.41 -7.60
N MET A 93 -2.44 -3.12 -7.28
CA MET A 93 -3.54 -4.08 -7.41
C MET A 93 -4.48 -3.65 -8.54
N ILE A 94 -4.88 -4.61 -9.36
CA ILE A 94 -5.90 -4.42 -10.40
C ILE A 94 -7.09 -5.30 -10.04
N SER A 95 -8.27 -4.71 -9.90
CA SER A 95 -9.53 -5.41 -9.65
C SER A 95 -10.61 -4.88 -10.59
N ALA A 96 -11.82 -5.45 -10.52
CA ALA A 96 -12.97 -4.96 -11.29
C ALA A 96 -13.31 -3.50 -10.97
N THR A 97 -13.01 -3.01 -9.76
CA THR A 97 -13.38 -1.67 -9.28
C THR A 97 -12.31 -0.61 -9.48
N GLY A 98 -11.11 -0.96 -9.97
CA GLY A 98 -10.07 0.00 -10.28
C GLY A 98 -8.63 -0.51 -10.22
N ILE A 99 -7.70 0.43 -10.41
CA ILE A 99 -6.26 0.26 -10.23
C ILE A 99 -5.85 0.96 -8.94
N TYR A 100 -5.43 0.18 -7.96
CA TYR A 100 -5.04 0.64 -6.64
C TYR A 100 -3.51 0.71 -6.59
N VAL A 101 -2.97 1.89 -6.31
CA VAL A 101 -1.53 2.16 -6.23
C VAL A 101 -1.16 2.33 -4.76
N PHE A 102 -0.26 1.48 -4.28
CA PHE A 102 0.12 1.43 -2.87
C PHE A 102 1.54 1.98 -2.68
N GLU A 103 1.68 2.89 -1.70
CA GLU A 103 2.98 3.27 -1.14
C GLU A 103 3.09 2.65 0.25
N SER A 104 4.10 1.79 0.46
CA SER A 104 4.29 1.08 1.73
C SER A 104 5.34 1.78 2.60
N LYS A 105 4.95 2.26 3.78
CA LYS A 105 5.86 2.91 4.73
C LYS A 105 6.08 2.03 5.95
N ASN A 106 7.19 1.29 5.95
CA ASN A 106 7.59 0.48 7.11
C ASN A 106 8.27 1.31 8.22
N TYR A 107 7.60 2.36 8.66
CA TYR A 107 8.08 3.28 9.70
C TYR A 107 7.56 2.90 11.09
N SER A 108 8.00 3.61 12.11
CA SER A 108 7.46 3.53 13.47
C SER A 108 7.30 4.91 14.11
N GLY A 109 6.66 4.98 15.28
CA GLY A 109 6.48 6.24 16.01
C GLY A 109 5.21 6.99 15.59
N TRP A 110 5.19 8.30 15.78
CA TRP A 110 4.03 9.13 15.48
C TRP A 110 4.17 9.82 14.13
N ILE A 111 3.16 9.67 13.29
CA ILE A 111 3.12 10.27 11.96
C ILE A 111 2.16 11.45 11.96
N PHE A 112 2.63 12.56 11.42
CA PHE A 112 1.89 13.80 11.20
C PHE A 112 2.04 14.19 9.75
N GLY A 113 0.93 14.55 9.12
CA GLY A 113 0.87 14.77 7.69
C GLY A 113 -0.29 15.65 7.29
N ASP A 114 -0.08 16.39 6.22
CA ASP A 114 -1.11 17.16 5.53
C ASP A 114 -0.90 16.89 4.05
N GLU A 115 -1.98 16.55 3.36
CA GLU A 115 -1.97 16.23 1.94
C GLU A 115 -1.34 17.34 1.09
N ASN A 116 -1.49 18.61 1.48
CA ASN A 116 -0.95 19.77 0.76
C ASN A 116 0.49 20.10 1.16
N SER A 117 1.03 19.46 2.19
CA SER A 117 2.42 19.67 2.63
C SER A 117 3.39 18.78 1.86
N ARG A 118 4.48 19.37 1.34
CA ARG A 118 5.53 18.63 0.60
C ARG A 118 6.22 17.56 1.44
N TYR A 119 6.38 17.82 2.74
CA TYR A 119 7.05 16.92 3.68
C TYR A 119 6.15 16.63 4.87
N TRP A 120 6.13 15.37 5.28
CA TRP A 120 5.47 14.90 6.49
C TRP A 120 6.50 14.72 7.61
N LYS A 121 6.01 14.55 8.84
CA LYS A 121 6.85 14.46 10.03
C LYS A 121 6.63 13.14 10.75
N GLN A 122 7.73 12.45 11.03
CA GLN A 122 7.82 11.33 11.94
C GLN A 122 8.41 11.80 13.26
N THR A 123 7.80 11.44 14.40
CA THR A 123 8.30 11.78 15.74
C THR A 123 8.37 10.54 16.62
N PHE A 124 9.42 10.42 17.41
CA PHE A 124 9.63 9.33 18.35
C PHE A 124 9.43 9.78 19.79
N ARG A 125 9.16 8.80 20.67
CA ARG A 125 9.21 9.02 22.12
C ARG A 125 10.62 9.52 22.49
N GLY A 126 10.70 10.66 23.18
CA GLY A 126 11.97 11.34 23.45
C GLY A 126 12.30 12.51 22.51
N GLY A 127 11.39 12.89 21.61
CA GLY A 127 11.44 14.18 20.90
C GLY A 127 12.24 14.21 19.59
N ARG A 128 13.01 13.14 19.30
CA ARG A 128 13.64 12.98 17.98
C ARG A 128 12.57 12.97 16.89
N HIS A 129 12.82 13.69 15.80
CA HIS A 129 11.91 13.77 14.69
C HIS A 129 12.66 13.88 13.37
N PHE A 130 12.01 13.40 12.31
CA PHE A 130 12.52 13.41 10.94
C PHE A 130 11.42 13.86 10.01
N GLN A 131 11.83 14.47 8.89
CA GLN A 131 10.93 14.76 7.79
C GLN A 131 11.13 13.73 6.68
N PHE A 132 10.04 13.37 6.02
CA PHE A 132 10.06 12.53 4.83
C PHE A 132 9.13 13.11 3.79
N TYR A 133 9.40 12.83 2.52
CA TYR A 133 8.59 13.34 1.43
C TYR A 133 7.16 12.77 1.51
N ASN A 134 6.17 13.59 1.16
CA ASN A 134 4.76 13.22 1.28
C ASN A 134 4.43 11.99 0.40
N PRO A 135 4.00 10.87 0.98
CA PRO A 135 3.70 9.64 0.24
C PRO A 135 2.49 9.77 -0.70
N ILE A 136 1.52 10.65 -0.39
CA ILE A 136 0.42 10.94 -1.31
C ILE A 136 0.97 11.56 -2.60
N TRP A 137 1.97 12.44 -2.49
CA TRP A 137 2.60 13.04 -3.65
C TRP A 137 3.53 12.07 -4.40
N GLN A 138 4.00 10.99 -3.78
CA GLN A 138 4.68 9.91 -4.48
C GLN A 138 3.67 9.17 -5.35
N ASN A 139 2.59 8.66 -4.75
CA ASN A 139 1.50 8.00 -5.48
C ASN A 139 0.90 8.86 -6.60
N LYS A 140 0.69 10.16 -6.37
CA LYS A 140 0.21 11.07 -7.43
C LYS A 140 1.13 11.08 -8.65
N LYS A 141 2.45 11.01 -8.45
CA LYS A 141 3.42 10.90 -9.56
C LYS A 141 3.35 9.53 -10.22
N HIS A 142 3.28 8.46 -9.44
CA HIS A 142 3.13 7.08 -9.95
C HIS A 142 1.87 6.95 -10.81
N ILE A 143 0.72 7.41 -10.31
CA ILE A 143 -0.56 7.43 -11.03
C ILE A 143 -0.46 8.28 -12.30
N SER A 144 0.17 9.45 -12.26
CA SER A 144 0.37 10.26 -13.47
C SER A 144 1.13 9.52 -14.57
N VAL A 145 2.14 8.72 -14.20
CA VAL A 145 2.91 7.91 -15.17
C VAL A 145 2.06 6.75 -15.68
N LEU A 146 1.34 6.06 -14.79
CA LEU A 146 0.41 4.98 -15.17
C LEU A 146 -0.68 5.46 -16.14
N LYS A 147 -1.28 6.63 -15.87
CA LYS A 147 -2.28 7.23 -16.77
C LYS A 147 -1.73 7.45 -18.16
N GLN A 148 -0.54 8.04 -18.26
CA GLN A 148 0.11 8.28 -19.54
C GLN A 148 0.44 6.96 -20.25
N HIS A 149 0.93 5.96 -19.50
CA HIS A 149 1.33 4.66 -20.03
C HIS A 149 0.13 3.84 -20.54
N LEU A 150 -0.97 3.84 -19.79
CA LEU A 150 -2.16 3.02 -20.06
C LEU A 150 -3.24 3.74 -20.87
N GLY A 151 -3.17 5.08 -21.00
CA GLY A 151 -4.18 5.88 -21.67
C GLY A 151 -5.53 5.95 -20.91
N LEU A 152 -5.50 5.86 -19.57
CA LEU A 152 -6.69 5.84 -18.72
C LEU A 152 -6.92 7.15 -17.96
N GLY A 153 -8.18 7.42 -17.59
CA GLY A 153 -8.60 8.59 -16.82
C GLY A 153 -8.34 8.45 -15.31
N ASP A 154 -8.49 9.54 -14.56
CA ASP A 154 -8.25 9.56 -13.10
C ASP A 154 -9.24 8.68 -12.32
N GLU A 155 -10.46 8.54 -12.83
CA GLU A 155 -11.58 7.88 -12.18
C GLU A 155 -11.34 6.40 -11.86
N VAL A 156 -10.41 5.75 -12.56
CA VAL A 156 -10.07 4.34 -12.36
C VAL A 156 -8.98 4.12 -11.32
N PHE A 157 -8.26 5.18 -10.92
CA PHE A 157 -7.12 5.06 -10.00
C PHE A 157 -7.51 5.37 -8.56
N ARG A 158 -6.91 4.63 -7.63
CA ARG A 158 -7.02 4.87 -6.18
C ARG A 158 -5.62 4.90 -5.57
N SER A 159 -5.38 5.84 -4.66
CA SER A 159 -4.08 6.03 -4.01
C SER A 159 -4.16 5.57 -2.56
N TYR A 160 -3.42 4.52 -2.22
CA TYR A 160 -3.34 3.99 -0.87
C TYR A 160 -1.95 4.21 -0.29
N VAL A 161 -1.87 4.85 0.87
CA VAL A 161 -0.64 4.96 1.64
C VAL A 161 -0.78 4.11 2.90
N VAL A 162 0.05 3.08 3.02
CA VAL A 162 -0.06 2.08 4.08
C VAL A 162 1.15 2.19 5.01
N PHE A 163 0.91 2.56 6.26
CA PHE A 163 1.94 2.56 7.31
C PHE A 163 1.95 1.24 8.07
N SER A 164 3.12 0.82 8.56
CA SER A 164 3.19 -0.34 9.46
C SER A 164 2.41 -0.12 10.76
N GLU A 165 2.05 -1.22 11.41
CA GLU A 165 1.42 -1.27 12.73
C GLU A 165 2.28 -0.67 13.87
N HIS A 166 3.55 -0.35 13.58
CA HIS A 166 4.43 0.33 14.52
C HIS A 166 4.28 1.86 14.50
N CYS A 167 3.48 2.39 13.58
CA CYS A 167 3.10 3.79 13.53
C CYS A 167 1.81 4.08 14.31
N VAL A 168 1.70 5.28 14.86
CA VAL A 168 0.44 5.87 15.27
C VAL A 168 0.21 7.10 14.41
N LEU A 169 -0.82 7.04 13.57
CA LEU A 169 -1.25 8.16 12.75
C LEU A 169 -1.95 9.17 13.67
N LYS A 170 -1.41 10.39 13.80
CA LYS A 170 -1.88 11.38 14.78
C LYS A 170 -2.77 12.44 14.17
N LYS A 171 -2.18 13.41 13.49
CA LYS A 171 -2.90 14.47 12.76
C LYS A 171 -2.59 14.26 11.29
N LEU A 172 -3.50 13.60 10.60
CA LEU A 172 -3.49 13.47 9.15
C LEU A 172 -4.65 14.30 8.59
N LEU A 173 -4.33 15.23 7.70
CA LEU A 173 -5.31 15.98 6.94
C LEU A 173 -5.27 15.47 5.50
N VAL A 174 -6.26 14.66 5.14
CA VAL A 174 -6.45 14.09 3.80
C VAL A 174 -7.82 14.53 3.33
N HIS A 175 -7.89 15.13 2.14
CA HIS A 175 -9.08 15.80 1.61
C HIS A 175 -9.53 15.19 0.29
N SER A 176 -8.62 14.57 -0.47
CA SER A 176 -8.97 13.93 -1.75
C SER A 176 -9.68 12.58 -1.52
N PRO A 177 -10.87 12.37 -2.11
CA PRO A 177 -11.69 11.18 -1.85
C PRO A 177 -11.09 9.87 -2.38
N GLU A 178 -10.24 9.92 -3.40
CA GLU A 178 -9.54 8.79 -3.99
C GLU A 178 -8.25 8.41 -3.24
N VAL A 179 -7.88 9.19 -2.22
CA VAL A 179 -6.68 9.00 -1.41
C VAL A 179 -7.07 8.44 -0.05
N LYS A 180 -6.50 7.29 0.29
CA LYS A 180 -6.60 6.70 1.61
C LYS A 180 -5.23 6.58 2.27
N VAL A 181 -5.18 6.88 3.57
CA VAL A 181 -3.96 6.78 4.39
C VAL A 181 -4.32 6.04 5.67
N MET A 182 -3.73 4.87 5.88
CA MET A 182 -4.08 4.01 7.02
C MET A 182 -2.90 3.23 7.59
N SER A 183 -3.15 2.57 8.73
CA SER A 183 -2.31 1.48 9.22
C SER A 183 -2.57 0.22 8.39
N ARG A 184 -1.56 -0.65 8.27
CA ARG A 184 -1.68 -1.96 7.62
C ARG A 184 -2.74 -2.84 8.28
N ASP A 185 -2.98 -2.66 9.58
CA ASP A 185 -4.03 -3.40 10.31
C ASP A 185 -5.44 -3.11 9.79
N ASP A 186 -5.68 -1.92 9.24
CA ASP A 186 -6.99 -1.48 8.74
C ASP A 186 -7.17 -1.75 7.23
N LEU A 187 -6.11 -2.19 6.55
CA LEU A 187 -6.05 -2.28 5.08
C LEU A 187 -7.13 -3.20 4.48
N MET A 188 -7.31 -4.41 5.02
CA MET A 188 -8.30 -5.36 4.49
C MET A 188 -9.72 -4.80 4.60
N ASP A 189 -10.08 -4.33 5.80
CA ASP A 189 -11.44 -3.85 6.08
C ASP A 189 -11.78 -2.64 5.18
N GLU A 190 -10.84 -1.72 5.03
CA GLU A 190 -10.97 -0.52 4.17
C GLU A 190 -11.03 -0.83 2.66
N MET A 191 -10.39 -1.90 2.22
CA MET A 191 -10.42 -2.33 0.82
C MET A 191 -11.70 -3.07 0.49
N MET A 192 -12.15 -3.96 1.37
CA MET A 192 -13.42 -4.66 1.19
C MET A 192 -14.59 -3.65 1.11
N GLU A 193 -14.61 -2.65 2.01
CA GLU A 193 -15.64 -1.60 1.98
C GLU A 193 -15.62 -0.79 0.68
N ASP A 194 -14.44 -0.42 0.19
CA ASP A 194 -14.35 0.31 -1.08
C ASP A 194 -14.73 -0.56 -2.28
N MET A 195 -14.31 -1.83 -2.32
CA MET A 195 -14.66 -2.73 -3.41
C MET A 195 -16.15 -3.09 -3.44
N GLU A 196 -16.81 -3.12 -2.29
CA GLU A 196 -18.28 -3.31 -2.21
C GLU A 196 -19.04 -2.06 -2.67
N ARG A 197 -18.51 -0.86 -2.37
CA ARG A 197 -19.17 0.42 -2.67
C ARG A 197 -18.93 0.92 -4.09
N LEU A 198 -17.76 0.65 -4.66
CA LEU A 198 -17.36 1.17 -5.97
C LEU A 198 -17.98 0.33 -7.10
N PRO A 199 -18.33 0.96 -8.24
CA PRO A 199 -18.82 0.21 -9.39
C PRO A 199 -17.70 -0.64 -10.01
N GLU A 200 -18.08 -1.79 -10.54
CA GLU A 200 -17.21 -2.54 -11.45
C GLU A 200 -17.06 -1.77 -12.77
N ILE A 201 -15.82 -1.43 -13.10
CA ILE A 201 -15.42 -0.65 -14.28
C ILE A 201 -14.50 -1.43 -15.23
N PHE A 202 -13.96 -2.57 -14.78
CA PHE A 202 -13.14 -3.46 -15.61
C PHE A 202 -13.73 -4.86 -15.67
N SER A 203 -13.84 -5.39 -16.88
CA SER A 203 -14.13 -6.80 -17.12
C SER A 203 -12.93 -7.69 -16.77
N PRO A 204 -13.14 -9.01 -16.55
CA PRO A 204 -12.03 -9.95 -16.33
C PRO A 204 -10.96 -9.94 -17.44
N LEU A 205 -11.36 -9.68 -18.70
CA LEU A 205 -10.43 -9.58 -19.82
C LEU A 205 -9.58 -8.31 -19.73
N GLU A 206 -10.17 -7.16 -19.39
CA GLU A 206 -9.44 -5.90 -19.21
C GLU A 206 -8.45 -6.00 -18.03
N ILE A 207 -8.86 -6.64 -16.92
CA ILE A 207 -7.96 -6.91 -15.79
C ILE A 207 -6.74 -7.70 -16.24
N GLU A 208 -6.93 -8.77 -17.02
CA GLU A 208 -5.83 -9.60 -17.53
C GLU A 208 -4.94 -8.82 -18.51
N GLN A 209 -5.52 -8.00 -19.39
CA GLN A 209 -4.76 -7.17 -20.33
C GLN A 209 -3.89 -6.14 -19.61
N LEU A 210 -4.46 -5.44 -18.62
CA LEU A 210 -3.73 -4.48 -17.79
C LEU A 210 -2.59 -5.16 -17.01
N PHE A 211 -2.86 -6.34 -16.44
CA PHE A 211 -1.87 -7.12 -15.73
C PHE A 211 -0.72 -7.56 -16.65
N VAL A 212 -1.03 -8.11 -17.82
CA VAL A 212 -0.03 -8.55 -18.80
C VAL A 212 0.82 -7.37 -19.28
N GLU A 213 0.23 -6.20 -19.56
CA GLU A 213 0.98 -5.01 -19.97
C GLU A 213 1.94 -4.55 -18.86
N LEU A 214 1.46 -4.36 -17.64
CA LEU A 214 2.29 -3.86 -16.54
C LEU A 214 3.33 -4.90 -16.06
N SER A 215 3.06 -6.19 -16.21
CA SER A 215 4.00 -7.27 -15.83
C SER A 215 5.33 -7.17 -16.58
N ARG A 216 5.34 -6.59 -17.79
CA ARG A 216 6.55 -6.38 -18.60
C ARG A 216 7.57 -5.43 -17.96
N TYR A 217 7.13 -4.63 -17.00
CA TYR A 217 7.93 -3.64 -16.28
C TYR A 217 8.28 -4.08 -14.86
N THR A 218 7.94 -5.32 -14.48
CA THR A 218 8.39 -5.93 -13.23
C THR A 218 9.77 -6.56 -13.40
N ARG A 219 10.41 -6.93 -12.29
CA ARG A 219 11.69 -7.66 -12.28
C ARG A 219 12.80 -6.95 -13.07
N ALA A 220 12.85 -5.63 -12.97
CA ALA A 220 13.89 -4.82 -13.59
C ALA A 220 15.29 -5.31 -13.18
N ASP A 221 16.23 -5.24 -14.14
CA ASP A 221 17.62 -5.66 -13.90
C ASP A 221 18.34 -4.73 -12.91
N GLY A 222 19.45 -5.20 -12.34
CA GLY A 222 20.21 -4.43 -11.35
C GLY A 222 20.66 -3.06 -11.86
N LYS A 223 20.90 -2.92 -13.17
CA LYS A 223 21.26 -1.64 -13.80
C LYS A 223 20.11 -0.64 -13.77
N THR A 224 18.90 -1.08 -14.10
CA THR A 224 17.69 -0.25 -14.06
C THR A 224 17.37 0.18 -12.63
N LYS A 225 17.50 -0.75 -11.67
CA LYS A 225 17.34 -0.45 -10.23
C LYS A 225 18.35 0.60 -9.76
N GLN A 226 19.63 0.43 -10.09
CA GLN A 226 20.67 1.39 -9.70
C GLN A 226 20.47 2.77 -10.35
N ALA A 227 20.15 2.81 -11.64
CA ALA A 227 19.86 4.07 -12.35
C ALA A 227 18.67 4.81 -11.72
N HIS A 228 17.66 4.08 -11.23
CA HIS A 228 16.55 4.66 -10.49
C HIS A 228 17.02 5.30 -9.17
N ILE A 229 17.81 4.57 -8.37
CA ILE A 229 18.37 5.06 -7.10
C ILE A 229 19.20 6.33 -7.33
N ASP A 230 20.12 6.31 -8.32
CA ASP A 230 20.99 7.45 -8.64
C ASP A 230 20.17 8.69 -9.03
N ALA A 231 19.10 8.51 -9.83
CA ALA A 231 18.22 9.60 -10.22
C ALA A 231 17.42 10.19 -9.04
N MET A 232 17.09 9.37 -8.04
CA MET A 232 16.40 9.80 -6.83
C MET A 232 17.34 10.54 -5.87
N GLU A 233 18.59 10.11 -5.75
CA GLU A 233 19.61 10.80 -4.95
C GLU A 233 20.01 12.14 -5.56
N TRP A 234 20.20 12.20 -6.88
CA TRP A 234 20.49 13.46 -7.59
C TRP A 234 19.43 14.54 -7.33
N LYS A 235 18.15 14.15 -7.22
CA LYS A 235 17.04 15.10 -6.95
C LYS A 235 16.93 15.54 -5.48
N LYS A 236 17.70 14.94 -4.57
CA LYS A 236 17.79 15.37 -3.16
C LYS A 236 18.88 16.43 -2.94
N LEU A 237 19.84 16.56 -3.87
CA LEU A 237 20.86 17.62 -3.93
C LEU A 237 20.28 18.89 -4.57
#